data_AF-A0A7X3Q5I9-F1
#
_entry.id   AF-A0A7X3Q5I9-F1
#
_cell.length_a   1.000
_cell.length_b   1.000
_cell.length_c   1.000
_cell.angle_alpha   90.00
_cell.angle_beta   90.00
_cell.angle_gamma   90.00
#
_symmetry.space_group_name_H-M   'P 1'
#
loop_
_entity.id
_entity.type
_entity.pdbx_description
1 polymer ?
#
loop_
_entity_poly.entity_id
_entity_poly.type
_entity_poly.pdbx_seq_one_letter_code
_entity_poly.pdbx_strand_id
1 'polypeptide(L)'
;MPARLYPSDPGEAALLLFLDWFGHRYARSTRVTERSAEGEPVRGVRIQVGRRWELDCTLINSVHGDADLPFEAARAAIEQRLDLEGLPYALWLPRGAELPVGEPGLSELALAANEARPVDGDRLEMRRGVNLYLRRTSLDGSVVTVLGGLAPLWAQFTNRVAGSFQLNASDLHRLPESEEERTELIERVVLAAGQPDVDDSCVIPADDVWTVNRLPGERAYVVGSPVAEGDEASVGLRRSLRKLLREAQGLSTAPADARALVILAAATELAGEKVSLTLRGMDPTLYSGYDLIAVVADGQVRVVLDSRAGALPWDAPLPG
;
A
#
# COMPACT_ATOMS: atom_id res chain seq x y z
N MET A 1 27.06 -15.74 -0.85
CA MET A 1 26.03 -14.75 -0.49
C MET A 1 25.29 -15.28 0.73
N PRO A 2 24.97 -14.46 1.74
CA PRO A 2 24.11 -14.89 2.85
C PRO A 2 22.76 -15.39 2.29
N ALA A 3 22.19 -16.41 2.91
CA ALA A 3 20.89 -16.94 2.50
C ALA A 3 19.82 -15.85 2.64
N ARG A 4 19.07 -15.59 1.57
CA ARG A 4 17.91 -14.68 1.62
C ARG A 4 16.85 -15.32 2.50
N LEU A 5 16.42 -14.62 3.55
CA LEU A 5 15.37 -15.06 4.45
C LEU A 5 14.03 -14.58 3.94
N TYR A 6 13.09 -15.49 3.69
CA TYR A 6 11.71 -15.13 3.39
C TYR A 6 10.81 -15.49 4.58
N PRO A 7 9.75 -14.69 4.82
CA PRO A 7 9.44 -13.48 4.08
C PRO A 7 10.31 -12.29 4.54
N SER A 8 10.51 -11.33 3.66
CA SER A 8 11.32 -10.13 3.85
C SER A 8 10.67 -9.20 4.85
N ASP A 9 11.39 -8.27 5.45
CA ASP A 9 10.73 -7.25 6.26
C ASP A 9 10.08 -6.19 5.35
N PRO A 10 8.74 -5.98 5.41
CA PRO A 10 8.09 -4.95 4.60
C PRO A 10 8.50 -3.53 5.02
N GLY A 11 9.03 -3.35 6.24
CA GLY A 11 9.64 -2.10 6.68
C GLY A 11 10.80 -1.64 5.79
N GLU A 12 11.63 -2.55 5.28
CA GLU A 12 12.73 -2.18 4.37
C GLU A 12 12.20 -1.63 3.04
N ALA A 13 11.09 -2.16 2.51
CA ALA A 13 10.45 -1.58 1.33
C ALA A 13 9.99 -0.13 1.57
N ALA A 14 9.40 0.13 2.74
CA ALA A 14 9.00 1.48 3.13
C ALA A 14 10.21 2.42 3.28
N LEU A 15 11.31 1.93 3.87
CA LEU A 15 12.56 2.69 3.97
C LEU A 15 13.12 3.02 2.58
N LEU A 16 13.16 2.06 1.65
CA LEU A 16 13.66 2.29 0.29
C LEU A 16 12.85 3.34 -0.46
N LEU A 17 11.51 3.27 -0.40
CA LEU A 17 10.64 4.30 -0.99
C LEU A 17 10.82 5.67 -0.32
N PHE A 18 10.96 5.70 1.00
CA PHE A 18 11.22 6.94 1.72
C PHE A 18 12.56 7.55 1.32
N LEU A 19 13.63 6.76 1.22
CA LEU A 19 14.96 7.23 0.84
C LEU A 19 15.01 7.77 -0.58
N ASP A 20 14.30 7.11 -1.51
CA ASP A 20 14.17 7.56 -2.88
C ASP A 20 13.40 8.89 -2.95
N TRP A 21 12.21 8.95 -2.35
CA TRP A 21 11.42 10.17 -2.25
C TRP A 21 12.20 11.32 -1.60
N PHE A 22 12.90 11.04 -0.50
CA PHE A 22 13.67 12.02 0.24
C PHE A 22 14.83 12.55 -0.61
N GLY A 23 15.54 11.66 -1.31
CA GLY A 23 16.63 12.02 -2.19
C GLY A 23 16.19 12.93 -3.32
N HIS A 24 15.05 12.63 -3.96
CA HIS A 24 14.42 13.46 -4.98
C HIS A 24 13.95 14.81 -4.42
N ARG A 25 13.25 14.81 -3.28
CA ARG A 25 12.69 16.02 -2.66
C ARG A 25 13.75 17.05 -2.30
N TYR A 26 14.84 16.62 -1.68
CA TYR A 26 15.91 17.51 -1.21
C TYR A 26 17.09 17.62 -2.18
N ALA A 27 17.04 16.91 -3.32
CA ALA A 27 18.15 16.77 -4.27
C ALA A 27 19.46 16.37 -3.55
N ARG A 28 19.41 15.30 -2.74
CA ARG A 28 20.55 14.79 -1.96
C ARG A 28 20.70 13.28 -2.14
N SER A 29 21.94 12.81 -2.20
CA SER A 29 22.22 11.38 -2.08
C SER A 29 21.97 10.93 -0.64
N THR A 30 21.38 9.75 -0.47
CA THR A 30 21.18 9.11 0.83
C THR A 30 21.89 7.77 0.87
N ARG A 31 22.41 7.40 2.05
CA ARG A 31 23.04 6.10 2.27
C ARG A 31 22.79 5.63 3.70
N VAL A 32 22.24 4.43 3.85
CA VAL A 32 22.12 3.79 5.16
C VAL A 32 23.51 3.41 5.69
N THR A 33 23.83 3.86 6.90
CA THR A 33 25.11 3.59 7.58
C THR A 33 24.96 2.56 8.69
N GLU A 34 23.85 2.61 9.43
CA GLU A 34 23.56 1.70 10.54
C GLU A 34 22.08 1.29 10.55
N ARG A 35 21.82 0.05 10.99
CA ARG A 35 20.47 -0.51 11.19
C ARG A 35 20.39 -1.17 12.56
N SER A 36 19.31 -0.93 13.30
CA SER A 36 18.95 -1.78 14.43
C SER A 36 18.47 -3.17 13.95
N ALA A 37 18.24 -4.11 14.87
CA ALA A 37 17.87 -5.48 14.55
C ALA A 37 16.66 -5.58 13.60
N GLU A 38 16.73 -6.54 12.66
CA GLU A 38 15.64 -6.85 11.72
C GLU A 38 14.50 -7.61 12.43
N GLY A 39 13.28 -7.50 11.89
CA GLY A 39 12.10 -8.22 12.38
C GLY A 39 11.27 -7.49 13.44
N GLU A 40 11.75 -6.40 14.03
CA GLU A 40 11.00 -5.63 15.03
C GLU A 40 9.98 -4.67 14.38
N PRO A 41 8.84 -4.38 15.04
CA PRO A 41 7.83 -3.45 14.53
C PRO A 41 8.27 -1.97 14.62
N VAL A 42 9.33 -1.68 15.38
CA VAL A 42 9.94 -0.36 15.48
C VAL A 42 11.45 -0.51 15.36
N ARG A 43 12.09 0.29 14.50
CA ARG A 43 13.54 0.21 14.24
C ARG A 43 14.18 1.57 14.08
N GLY A 44 15.44 1.67 14.51
CA GLY A 44 16.30 2.82 14.25
C GLY A 44 17.18 2.57 13.02
N VAL A 45 17.28 3.57 12.17
CA VAL A 45 18.09 3.55 10.94
C VAL A 45 18.86 4.86 10.87
N ARG A 46 20.18 4.78 10.69
CA ARG A 46 21.01 5.98 10.47
C ARG A 46 21.32 6.13 9.00
N ILE A 47 21.08 7.34 8.51
CA ILE A 47 21.18 7.68 7.10
C ILE A 47 22.16 8.84 6.96
N GLN A 48 23.22 8.63 6.18
CA GLN A 48 24.07 9.70 5.72
C GLN A 48 23.37 10.45 4.59
N VAL A 49 23.24 11.77 4.74
CA VAL A 49 22.67 12.69 3.75
C VAL A 49 23.80 13.53 3.14
N GLY A 50 23.95 13.44 1.83
CA GLY A 50 25.09 14.03 1.12
C GLY A 50 26.41 13.44 1.62
N ARG A 51 27.36 14.31 1.99
CA ARG A 51 28.69 13.91 2.50
C ARG A 51 28.90 14.18 3.98
N ARG A 52 28.00 14.91 4.62
CA ARG A 52 28.27 15.55 5.92
C ARG A 52 27.17 15.35 6.96
N TRP A 53 25.92 15.22 6.54
CA TRP A 53 24.82 15.25 7.48
C TRP A 53 24.33 13.85 7.81
N GLU A 54 23.77 13.71 9.00
CA GLU A 54 23.15 12.48 9.51
C GLU A 54 21.68 12.72 9.79
N LEU A 55 20.84 11.82 9.26
CA LEU A 55 19.43 11.70 9.57
C LEU A 55 19.24 10.44 10.41
N ASP A 56 18.70 10.61 11.63
CA ASP A 56 18.25 9.51 12.47
C ASP A 56 16.78 9.21 12.13
N CYS A 57 16.52 8.04 11.57
CA CYS A 57 15.22 7.63 11.08
C CYS A 57 14.66 6.51 11.95
N THR A 58 13.51 6.76 12.58
CA THR A 58 12.73 5.72 13.21
C THR A 58 11.69 5.19 12.23
N LEU A 59 11.71 3.89 11.98
CA LEU A 59 10.75 3.20 11.14
C LEU A 59 9.74 2.45 12.02
N ILE A 60 8.45 2.71 11.83
CA ILE A 60 7.35 1.96 12.43
C ILE A 60 6.66 1.13 11.35
N ASN A 61 6.63 -0.18 11.54
CA ASN A 61 5.82 -1.10 10.75
C ASN A 61 4.46 -1.28 11.43
N SER A 62 3.43 -0.53 11.00
CA SER A 62 2.10 -0.62 11.59
C SER A 62 1.31 -1.85 11.13
N VAL A 63 1.82 -2.61 10.16
CA VAL A 63 1.15 -3.79 9.57
C VAL A 63 1.64 -5.11 10.17
N HIS A 64 2.72 -5.08 10.96
CA HIS A 64 3.36 -6.26 11.55
C HIS A 64 2.40 -7.13 12.38
N GLY A 65 1.36 -6.54 12.99
CA GLY A 65 0.43 -7.26 13.87
C GLY A 65 -0.77 -7.91 13.17
N ASP A 66 -0.94 -7.70 11.87
CA ASP A 66 -2.13 -8.13 11.14
C ASP A 66 -1.99 -9.52 10.50
N ALA A 67 -0.75 -9.98 10.30
CA ALA A 67 -0.46 -11.19 9.54
C ALA A 67 -0.58 -12.47 10.37
N ASP A 68 -1.16 -13.52 9.77
CA ASP A 68 -1.13 -14.88 10.29
C ASP A 68 -0.11 -15.75 9.54
N LEU A 69 0.12 -16.97 10.03
CA LEU A 69 1.10 -17.88 9.45
C LEU A 69 0.80 -18.22 7.97
N PRO A 70 -0.45 -18.51 7.56
CA PRO A 70 -0.80 -18.67 6.15
C PRO A 70 -0.44 -17.46 5.29
N PHE A 71 -0.76 -16.24 5.74
CA PHE A 71 -0.44 -15.02 5.01
C PHE A 71 1.08 -14.83 4.86
N GLU A 72 1.86 -15.00 5.93
CA GLU A 72 3.32 -14.88 5.88
C GLU A 72 3.96 -15.96 4.97
N ALA A 73 3.40 -17.17 4.92
CA ALA A 73 3.86 -18.23 4.02
C ALA A 73 3.58 -17.89 2.55
N ALA A 74 2.38 -17.37 2.24
CA ALA A 74 2.03 -16.90 0.89
C ALA A 74 2.93 -15.74 0.46
N ARG A 75 3.17 -14.79 1.38
CA ARG A 75 4.09 -13.67 1.21
C ARG A 75 5.49 -14.13 0.84
N ALA A 76 6.02 -15.10 1.59
CA ALA A 76 7.33 -15.68 1.35
C ALA A 76 7.42 -16.33 -0.03
N ALA A 77 6.39 -17.08 -0.45
CA ALA A 77 6.34 -17.74 -1.75
C ALA A 77 6.35 -16.75 -2.91
N ILE A 78 5.60 -15.64 -2.80
CA ILE A 78 5.55 -14.60 -3.82
C ILE A 78 6.87 -13.85 -3.91
N GLU A 79 7.44 -13.41 -2.78
CA GLU A 79 8.72 -12.72 -2.79
C GLU A 79 9.84 -13.59 -3.37
N GLN A 80 9.87 -14.88 -3.02
CA GLN A 80 10.81 -15.82 -3.61
C GLN A 80 10.60 -15.95 -5.12
N ARG A 81 9.35 -16.03 -5.58
CA ARG A 81 9.03 -16.11 -7.02
C ARG A 81 9.47 -14.84 -7.76
N LEU A 82 9.15 -13.65 -7.26
CA LEU A 82 9.54 -12.39 -7.88
C LEU A 82 11.07 -12.22 -7.93
N ASP A 83 11.78 -12.63 -6.87
CA ASP A 83 13.24 -12.65 -6.85
C ASP A 83 13.84 -13.58 -7.92
N LEU A 84 13.25 -14.76 -8.13
CA LEU A 84 13.69 -15.71 -9.16
C LEU A 84 13.52 -15.16 -10.58
N GLU A 85 12.49 -14.36 -10.81
CA GLU A 85 12.24 -13.68 -12.10
C GLU A 85 13.05 -12.37 -12.25
N GLY A 86 13.84 -11.99 -11.25
CA GLY A 86 14.63 -10.76 -11.30
C GLY A 86 13.78 -9.48 -11.24
N LEU A 87 12.65 -9.54 -10.52
CA LEU A 87 11.71 -8.45 -10.35
C LEU A 87 11.85 -7.83 -8.94
N PRO A 88 12.78 -6.88 -8.72
CA PRO A 88 12.99 -6.24 -7.42
C PRO A 88 11.86 -5.24 -7.13
N TYR A 89 10.71 -5.77 -6.79
CA TYR A 89 9.46 -5.01 -6.68
C TYR A 89 8.98 -4.92 -5.24
N ALA A 90 8.47 -3.75 -4.85
CA ALA A 90 7.53 -3.65 -3.74
C ALA A 90 6.12 -3.87 -4.30
N LEU A 91 5.50 -5.00 -3.99
CA LEU A 91 4.12 -5.32 -4.31
C LEU A 91 3.21 -4.88 -3.15
N TRP A 92 2.28 -3.96 -3.42
CA TRP A 92 1.34 -3.42 -2.45
C TRP A 92 -0.02 -4.07 -2.61
N LEU A 93 -0.36 -4.91 -1.64
CA LEU A 93 -1.59 -5.68 -1.63
C LEU A 93 -2.76 -4.81 -1.13
N PRO A 94 -3.87 -4.73 -1.89
CA PRO A 94 -5.13 -4.21 -1.37
C PRO A 94 -5.53 -4.93 -0.09
N ARG A 95 -6.09 -4.20 0.88
CA ARG A 95 -6.42 -4.81 2.18
C ARG A 95 -7.46 -5.92 2.02
N GLY A 96 -7.18 -7.07 2.64
CA GLY A 96 -8.05 -8.24 2.58
C GLY A 96 -7.92 -9.08 1.30
N ALA A 97 -7.12 -8.65 0.32
CA ALA A 97 -6.91 -9.43 -0.88
C ALA A 97 -6.13 -10.72 -0.60
N GLU A 98 -6.52 -11.80 -1.26
CA GLU A 98 -5.88 -13.10 -1.11
C GLU A 98 -4.59 -13.21 -1.94
N LEU A 99 -3.56 -13.78 -1.31
CA LEU A 99 -2.29 -14.08 -1.94
C LEU A 99 -2.29 -15.51 -2.50
N PRO A 100 -1.80 -15.73 -3.74
CA PRO A 100 -1.59 -17.08 -4.24
C PRO A 100 -0.55 -17.82 -3.37
N VAL A 101 -0.88 -19.06 -3.00
CA VAL A 101 -0.01 -19.92 -2.15
C VAL A 101 0.80 -20.93 -2.97
N GLY A 102 0.53 -21.07 -4.27
CA GLY A 102 1.15 -22.08 -5.13
C GLY A 102 0.87 -21.86 -6.61
N GLU A 103 1.33 -22.79 -7.44
CA GLU A 103 1.14 -22.75 -8.90
C GLU A 103 -0.29 -23.14 -9.31
N PRO A 104 -0.84 -22.56 -10.40
CA PRO A 104 -0.20 -21.60 -11.31
C PRO A 104 -0.20 -20.14 -10.82
N GLY A 105 -0.88 -19.85 -9.70
CA GLY A 105 -1.12 -18.47 -9.24
C GLY A 105 0.14 -17.66 -8.95
N LEU A 106 1.22 -18.30 -8.49
CA LEU A 106 2.53 -17.64 -8.32
C LEU A 106 3.13 -17.20 -9.66
N SER A 107 3.11 -18.07 -10.67
CA SER A 107 3.60 -17.73 -12.01
C SER A 107 2.73 -16.67 -12.69
N GLU A 108 1.41 -16.75 -12.55
CA GLU A 108 0.47 -15.75 -13.08
C GLU A 108 0.70 -14.37 -12.43
N LEU A 109 0.93 -14.32 -11.11
CA LEU A 109 1.25 -13.08 -10.41
C LEU A 109 2.58 -12.50 -10.89
N ALA A 110 3.62 -13.32 -11.05
CA ALA A 110 4.91 -12.84 -11.54
C ALA A 110 4.83 -12.29 -12.98
N LEU A 111 4.05 -12.96 -13.85
CA LEU A 111 3.78 -12.48 -15.20
C LEU A 111 3.05 -11.14 -15.17
N ALA A 112 1.98 -11.03 -14.37
CA ALA A 112 1.24 -9.79 -14.21
C ALA A 112 2.12 -8.65 -13.68
N ALA A 113 3.01 -8.94 -12.73
CA ALA A 113 3.95 -7.96 -12.19
C ALA A 113 4.94 -7.47 -13.26
N ASN A 114 5.45 -8.37 -14.12
CA ASN A 114 6.33 -8.01 -15.23
C ASN A 114 5.61 -7.20 -16.32
N GLU A 115 4.30 -7.41 -16.49
CA GLU A 115 3.43 -6.67 -17.42
C GLU A 115 2.80 -5.41 -16.82
N ALA A 116 3.19 -5.03 -15.59
CA ALA A 116 2.62 -3.91 -14.87
C ALA A 116 2.81 -2.59 -15.64
N ARG A 117 1.75 -1.78 -15.68
CA ARG A 117 1.69 -0.55 -16.50
C ARG A 117 2.04 0.67 -15.66
N PRO A 118 2.81 1.64 -16.18
CA PRO A 118 3.10 2.86 -15.43
C PRO A 118 1.83 3.66 -15.17
N VAL A 119 1.77 4.23 -13.97
CA VAL A 119 0.83 5.28 -13.56
C VAL A 119 1.61 6.49 -13.06
N ASP A 120 0.97 7.46 -12.42
CA ASP A 120 1.61 8.69 -11.97
C ASP A 120 2.81 8.42 -11.03
N GLY A 121 3.95 9.04 -11.36
CA GLY A 121 5.22 8.88 -10.62
C GLY A 121 5.95 7.57 -10.94
N ASP A 122 6.49 6.93 -9.91
CA ASP A 122 7.25 5.67 -10.01
C ASP A 122 6.41 4.42 -9.69
N ARG A 123 5.08 4.57 -9.71
CA ARG A 123 4.13 3.49 -9.48
C ARG A 123 3.77 2.79 -10.78
N LEU A 124 3.56 1.49 -10.66
CA LEU A 124 3.01 0.63 -11.70
C LEU A 124 1.72 -0.02 -11.19
N GLU A 125 0.81 -0.32 -12.11
CA GLU A 125 -0.40 -1.10 -11.89
C GLU A 125 -0.23 -2.52 -12.44
N MET A 126 -0.21 -3.49 -11.53
CA MET A 126 -0.31 -4.91 -11.85
C MET A 126 -1.78 -5.30 -11.92
N ARG A 127 -2.18 -6.02 -12.98
CA ARG A 127 -3.58 -6.38 -13.22
C ARG A 127 -3.82 -7.87 -12.99
N ARG A 128 -4.82 -8.19 -12.19
CA ARG A 128 -5.28 -9.56 -11.97
C ARG A 128 -6.72 -9.68 -12.45
N GLY A 129 -6.95 -10.59 -13.39
CA GLY A 129 -8.30 -10.86 -13.88
C GLY A 129 -9.20 -11.41 -12.77
N VAL A 130 -10.37 -10.79 -12.59
CA VAL A 130 -11.41 -11.23 -11.67
C VAL A 130 -12.77 -11.26 -12.37
N ASN A 131 -13.70 -12.02 -11.80
CA ASN A 131 -15.04 -12.17 -12.32
C ASN A 131 -16.03 -11.50 -11.38
N LEU A 132 -16.84 -10.58 -11.91
CA LEU A 132 -17.98 -10.02 -11.20
C LEU A 132 -19.23 -10.78 -11.59
N TYR A 133 -20.13 -11.00 -10.64
CA TYR A 133 -21.37 -11.75 -10.87
C TYR A 133 -22.57 -10.83 -10.73
N LEU A 134 -23.30 -10.65 -11.82
CA LEU A 134 -24.50 -9.82 -11.86
C LEU A 134 -25.73 -10.73 -12.00
N ARG A 135 -26.59 -10.71 -11.00
CA ARG A 135 -27.86 -11.45 -10.98
C ARG A 135 -29.04 -10.49 -11.05
N ARG A 136 -30.01 -10.80 -11.91
CA ARG A 136 -31.28 -10.07 -11.92
C ARG A 136 -32.24 -10.65 -10.90
N THR A 137 -32.80 -9.80 -10.05
CA THR A 137 -33.74 -10.21 -8.98
C THR A 137 -35.17 -9.78 -9.27
N SER A 138 -35.38 -8.75 -10.10
CA SER A 138 -36.71 -8.32 -10.53
C SER A 138 -36.69 -7.63 -11.89
N LEU A 139 -37.81 -7.70 -12.61
CA LEU A 139 -38.06 -6.88 -13.81
C LEU A 139 -38.39 -5.43 -13.43
N ASP A 140 -38.84 -5.19 -12.20
CA ASP A 140 -39.25 -3.88 -11.71
C ASP A 140 -38.08 -3.11 -11.10
N GLY A 141 -38.16 -1.78 -11.20
CA GLY A 141 -37.20 -0.85 -10.63
C GLY A 141 -36.04 -0.50 -11.56
N SER A 142 -35.03 0.15 -10.99
CA SER A 142 -33.82 0.56 -11.71
C SER A 142 -32.65 0.71 -10.74
N VAL A 143 -32.39 -0.38 -9.99
CA VAL A 143 -31.45 -0.38 -8.87
C VAL A 143 -30.48 -1.53 -9.00
N VAL A 144 -29.21 -1.26 -8.71
CA VAL A 144 -28.19 -2.29 -8.52
C VAL A 144 -27.72 -2.21 -7.07
N THR A 145 -27.92 -3.29 -6.33
CA THR A 145 -27.30 -3.48 -5.02
C THR A 145 -25.91 -4.07 -5.23
N VAL A 146 -24.88 -3.39 -4.76
CA VAL A 146 -23.48 -3.78 -5.00
C VAL A 146 -22.83 -4.22 -3.70
N LEU A 147 -22.13 -5.36 -3.76
CA LEU A 147 -21.24 -5.87 -2.72
C LEU A 147 -19.79 -5.86 -3.22
N GLY A 148 -18.83 -5.46 -2.39
CA GLY A 148 -17.40 -5.48 -2.74
C GLY A 148 -16.89 -4.16 -3.35
N GLY A 149 -15.82 -4.21 -4.15
CA GLY A 149 -15.04 -3.03 -4.56
C GLY A 149 -15.78 -1.98 -5.38
N LEU A 150 -16.91 -2.34 -6.02
CA LEU A 150 -17.76 -1.39 -6.73
C LEU A 150 -18.81 -0.70 -5.85
N ALA A 151 -18.91 -1.07 -4.57
CA ALA A 151 -19.91 -0.50 -3.66
C ALA A 151 -19.86 1.04 -3.58
N PRO A 152 -18.69 1.71 -3.52
CA PRO A 152 -18.64 3.18 -3.52
C PRO A 152 -19.23 3.83 -4.79
N LEU A 153 -19.29 3.09 -5.89
CA LEU A 153 -19.77 3.58 -7.19
C LEU A 153 -21.22 3.18 -7.49
N TRP A 154 -21.96 2.64 -6.50
CA TRP A 154 -23.32 2.11 -6.69
C TRP A 154 -24.28 3.10 -7.39
N ALA A 155 -24.14 4.39 -7.09
CA ALA A 155 -24.99 5.45 -7.63
C ALA A 155 -24.82 5.59 -9.16
N GLN A 156 -23.68 5.18 -9.71
CA GLN A 156 -23.38 5.29 -11.14
C GLN A 156 -24.11 4.24 -12.00
N PHE A 157 -24.70 3.20 -11.38
CA PHE A 157 -25.52 2.19 -12.05
C PHE A 157 -27.02 2.49 -11.94
N THR A 158 -27.42 3.18 -10.88
CA THR A 158 -28.83 3.45 -10.57
C THR A 158 -29.45 4.32 -11.67
N ASN A 159 -30.69 4.03 -12.06
CA ASN A 159 -31.40 4.68 -13.19
C ASN A 159 -30.84 4.38 -14.59
N ARG A 160 -29.83 3.51 -14.73
CA ARG A 160 -29.25 3.11 -16.03
C ARG A 160 -29.58 1.67 -16.42
N VAL A 161 -30.17 0.88 -15.51
CA VAL A 161 -30.53 -0.53 -15.73
C VAL A 161 -32.05 -0.71 -15.67
N ALA A 162 -32.60 -1.63 -16.45
CA ALA A 162 -34.02 -1.97 -16.41
C ALA A 162 -34.28 -3.16 -15.47
N GLY A 163 -34.77 -2.88 -14.26
CA GLY A 163 -35.04 -3.88 -13.23
C GLY A 163 -34.17 -3.72 -11.98
N SER A 164 -34.20 -4.73 -11.14
CA SER A 164 -33.40 -4.79 -9.90
C SER A 164 -32.35 -5.88 -10.00
N PHE A 165 -31.13 -5.57 -9.55
CA PHE A 165 -29.97 -6.45 -9.68
C PHE A 165 -29.16 -6.52 -8.39
N GLN A 166 -28.48 -7.66 -8.22
CA GLN A 166 -27.41 -7.85 -7.24
C GLN A 166 -26.09 -8.02 -7.98
N LEU A 167 -25.12 -7.16 -7.70
CA LEU A 167 -23.76 -7.23 -8.22
C LEU A 167 -22.82 -7.67 -7.11
N ASN A 168 -22.23 -8.85 -7.26
CA ASN A 168 -21.15 -9.32 -6.40
C ASN A 168 -19.79 -8.99 -7.05
N ALA A 169 -19.07 -8.06 -6.44
CA ALA A 169 -17.73 -7.62 -6.78
C ALA A 169 -16.76 -7.81 -5.60
N SER A 170 -16.96 -8.83 -4.78
CA SER A 170 -16.12 -9.09 -3.60
C SER A 170 -14.66 -9.43 -3.95
N ASP A 171 -14.42 -10.03 -5.12
CA ASP A 171 -13.06 -10.35 -5.58
C ASP A 171 -12.32 -9.11 -6.12
N LEU A 172 -13.04 -8.02 -6.37
CA LEU A 172 -12.48 -6.74 -6.78
C LEU A 172 -12.17 -5.91 -5.53
N HIS A 173 -10.90 -5.80 -5.18
CA HIS A 173 -10.43 -5.07 -4.01
C HIS A 173 -10.03 -3.64 -4.36
N ARG A 174 -9.53 -3.44 -5.59
CA ARG A 174 -9.09 -2.13 -6.07
C ARG A 174 -9.42 -1.92 -7.54
N LEU A 175 -9.89 -0.71 -7.81
CA LEU A 175 -10.19 -0.23 -9.15
C LEU A 175 -8.95 0.37 -9.82
N PRO A 176 -8.89 0.36 -11.16
CA PRO A 176 -7.87 1.10 -11.90
C PRO A 176 -7.86 2.58 -11.53
N GLU A 177 -6.69 3.22 -11.55
CA GLU A 177 -6.53 4.66 -11.31
C GLU A 177 -7.12 5.51 -12.44
N SER A 178 -7.17 4.97 -13.66
CA SER A 178 -7.79 5.61 -14.83
C SER A 178 -9.32 5.78 -14.67
N GLU A 179 -9.80 7.02 -14.73
CA GLU A 179 -11.24 7.34 -14.75
C GLU A 179 -11.95 6.74 -15.97
N GLU A 180 -11.27 6.70 -17.11
CA GLU A 180 -11.80 6.15 -18.36
C GLU A 180 -12.06 4.66 -18.19
N GLU A 181 -11.08 3.90 -17.68
CA GLU A 181 -11.25 2.46 -17.45
C GLU A 181 -12.31 2.13 -16.40
N ARG A 182 -12.42 2.94 -15.34
CA ARG A 182 -13.52 2.80 -14.37
C ARG A 182 -14.88 3.03 -15.04
N THR A 183 -14.97 4.02 -15.92
CA THR A 183 -16.20 4.32 -16.67
C THR A 183 -16.54 3.17 -17.62
N GLU A 184 -15.56 2.62 -18.34
CA GLU A 184 -15.75 1.46 -19.21
C GLU A 184 -16.23 0.23 -18.44
N LEU A 185 -15.72 -0.02 -17.24
CA LEU A 185 -16.19 -1.12 -16.39
C LEU A 185 -17.66 -0.91 -16.00
N ILE A 186 -18.04 0.33 -15.64
CA ILE A 186 -19.43 0.66 -15.30
C ILE A 186 -20.36 0.46 -16.50
N GLU A 187 -19.94 0.90 -17.68
CA GLU A 187 -20.71 0.70 -18.91
C GLU A 187 -20.88 -0.79 -19.25
N ARG A 188 -19.83 -1.59 -19.04
CA ARG A 188 -19.88 -3.04 -19.22
C ARG A 188 -20.90 -3.70 -18.27
N VAL A 189 -20.95 -3.27 -17.02
CA VAL A 189 -21.96 -3.73 -16.05
C VAL A 189 -23.37 -3.34 -16.49
N VAL A 190 -23.58 -2.10 -16.92
CA VAL A 190 -24.88 -1.62 -17.39
C VAL A 190 -25.34 -2.38 -18.64
N LEU A 191 -24.42 -2.65 -19.58
CA LEU A 191 -24.71 -3.43 -20.78
C LEU A 191 -25.07 -4.89 -20.44
N ALA A 192 -24.32 -5.51 -19.53
CA ALA A 192 -24.55 -6.88 -19.08
C ALA A 192 -25.92 -7.02 -18.38
N ALA A 193 -26.43 -5.98 -17.71
CA ALA A 193 -27.75 -5.98 -17.10
C ALA A 193 -28.91 -6.18 -18.10
N GLY A 194 -28.69 -5.91 -19.40
CA GLY A 194 -29.68 -6.16 -20.45
C GLY A 194 -29.82 -7.61 -20.88
N GLN A 195 -28.97 -8.52 -20.39
CA GLN A 195 -28.90 -9.91 -20.84
C GLN A 195 -29.66 -10.93 -19.98
N PRO A 196 -29.55 -10.94 -18.64
CA PRO A 196 -30.14 -12.01 -17.83
C PRO A 196 -31.67 -11.87 -17.66
N ASP A 197 -32.36 -13.00 -17.70
CA ASP A 197 -33.72 -13.13 -17.21
C ASP A 197 -33.76 -13.08 -15.67
N VAL A 198 -34.95 -13.03 -15.08
CA VAL A 198 -35.09 -13.05 -13.61
C VAL A 198 -34.50 -14.35 -13.05
N ASP A 199 -33.73 -14.22 -11.98
CA ASP A 199 -32.96 -15.28 -11.33
C ASP A 199 -31.75 -15.82 -12.10
N ASP A 200 -31.52 -15.35 -13.33
CA ASP A 200 -30.30 -15.65 -14.07
C ASP A 200 -29.13 -14.74 -13.66
N SER A 201 -27.93 -15.26 -13.88
CA SER A 201 -26.67 -14.57 -13.61
C SER A 201 -25.84 -14.44 -14.88
N CYS A 202 -25.12 -13.34 -15.02
CA CYS A 202 -24.05 -13.19 -16.00
C CYS A 202 -22.73 -12.87 -15.31
N VAL A 203 -21.63 -13.22 -15.99
CA VAL A 203 -20.27 -12.99 -15.53
C VAL A 203 -19.69 -11.81 -16.30
N ILE A 204 -19.12 -10.86 -15.57
CA ILE A 204 -18.51 -9.65 -16.14
C ILE A 204 -17.02 -9.69 -15.78
N PRO A 205 -16.12 -9.82 -16.77
CA PRO A 205 -14.68 -9.78 -16.50
C PRO A 205 -14.25 -8.36 -16.10
N ALA A 206 -13.37 -8.28 -15.12
CA ALA A 206 -12.75 -7.05 -14.63
C ALA A 206 -11.29 -7.30 -14.23
N ASP A 207 -10.56 -6.23 -13.95
CA ASP A 207 -9.20 -6.29 -13.41
C ASP A 207 -9.21 -5.78 -11.97
N ASP A 208 -8.71 -6.60 -11.04
CA ASP A 208 -8.29 -6.17 -9.72
C ASP A 208 -6.85 -5.63 -9.81
N VAL A 209 -6.68 -4.35 -9.49
CA VAL A 209 -5.46 -3.61 -9.80
C VAL A 209 -4.61 -3.40 -8.55
N TRP A 210 -3.39 -3.90 -8.54
CA TRP A 210 -2.48 -3.80 -7.39
C TRP A 210 -1.33 -2.84 -7.71
N THR A 211 -0.85 -2.10 -6.71
CA THR A 211 0.29 -1.20 -6.89
C THR A 211 1.59 -1.97 -6.81
N VAL A 212 2.53 -1.65 -7.71
CA VAL A 212 3.90 -2.13 -7.69
C VAL A 212 4.85 -0.95 -7.81
N ASN A 213 5.95 -0.96 -7.07
CA ASN A 213 7.08 -0.05 -7.33
C ASN A 213 8.31 -0.86 -7.70
N ARG A 214 9.08 -0.34 -8.66
CA ARG A 214 10.43 -0.84 -8.89
C ARG A 214 11.37 -0.30 -7.83
N LEU A 215 12.05 -1.19 -7.12
CA LEU A 215 12.99 -0.82 -6.07
C LEU A 215 14.43 -0.84 -6.57
N PRO A 216 15.31 -0.01 -5.98
CA PRO A 216 16.74 -0.18 -6.14
C PRO A 216 17.19 -1.46 -5.43
N GLY A 217 17.85 -2.38 -6.16
CA GLY A 217 18.39 -3.62 -5.62
C GLY A 217 17.93 -4.87 -6.38
N GLU A 218 17.97 -6.01 -5.70
CA GLU A 218 17.70 -7.33 -6.28
C GLU A 218 16.61 -8.11 -5.52
N ARG A 219 15.85 -7.43 -4.66
CA ARG A 219 14.93 -8.07 -3.72
C ARG A 219 13.50 -7.54 -3.88
N ALA A 220 12.55 -8.46 -3.85
CA ALA A 220 11.13 -8.20 -3.82
C ALA A 220 10.58 -8.20 -2.39
N TYR A 221 9.52 -7.43 -2.20
CA TYR A 221 8.82 -7.26 -0.94
C TYR A 221 7.33 -7.27 -1.22
N VAL A 222 6.57 -7.97 -0.40
CA VAL A 222 5.11 -7.89 -0.43
C VAL A 222 4.66 -7.15 0.82
N VAL A 223 3.89 -6.09 0.62
CA VAL A 223 3.45 -5.16 1.66
C VAL A 223 1.93 -5.13 1.68
N GLY A 224 1.33 -5.47 2.82
CA GLY A 224 -0.12 -5.50 2.94
C GLY A 224 -0.61 -6.08 4.26
N SER A 225 -1.92 -6.30 4.32
CA SER A 225 -2.59 -6.88 5.49
C SER A 225 -3.73 -7.79 5.01
N PRO A 226 -3.88 -9.01 5.57
CA PRO A 226 -5.02 -9.89 5.29
C PRO A 226 -6.32 -9.35 5.90
N VAL A 227 -6.24 -8.32 6.75
CA VAL A 227 -7.41 -7.72 7.39
C VAL A 227 -8.04 -6.70 6.45
N ALA A 228 -9.24 -7.00 5.97
CA ALA A 228 -10.05 -6.10 5.15
C ALA A 228 -10.27 -4.74 5.82
N GLU A 229 -10.56 -3.71 5.02
CA GLU A 229 -10.92 -2.40 5.55
C GLU A 229 -12.25 -2.44 6.31
N GLY A 230 -12.28 -1.82 7.49
CA GLY A 230 -13.47 -1.71 8.32
C GLY A 230 -13.38 -0.59 9.35
N ASP A 231 -14.51 -0.24 9.97
CA ASP A 231 -14.60 0.85 10.93
C ASP A 231 -13.86 0.54 12.24
N GLU A 232 -13.94 -0.70 12.71
CA GLU A 232 -13.28 -1.18 13.94
C GLU A 232 -11.75 -1.11 13.86
N ALA A 233 -11.19 -1.17 12.65
CA ALA A 233 -9.75 -1.07 12.41
C ALA A 233 -9.16 0.26 12.94
N SER A 234 -9.96 1.33 12.97
CA SER A 234 -9.51 2.67 13.34
C SER A 234 -9.19 2.79 14.84
N VAL A 235 -9.98 2.12 15.71
CA VAL A 235 -9.74 2.11 17.17
C VAL A 235 -8.52 1.25 17.51
N GLY A 236 -8.40 0.09 16.86
CA GLY A 236 -7.24 -0.79 16.95
C GLY A 236 -5.94 -0.06 16.59
N LEU A 237 -5.95 0.63 15.45
CA LEU A 237 -4.81 1.43 14.95
C LEU A 237 -4.36 2.49 15.94
N ARG A 238 -5.28 3.25 16.54
CA ARG A 238 -4.90 4.29 17.51
C ARG A 238 -4.19 3.72 18.73
N ARG A 239 -4.66 2.57 19.24
CA ARG A 239 -4.04 1.92 20.39
C ARG A 239 -2.67 1.33 20.05
N SER A 240 -2.56 0.61 18.92
CA SER A 240 -1.30 0.01 18.47
C SER A 240 -0.25 1.09 18.15
N LEU A 241 -0.62 2.12 17.39
CA LEU A 241 0.29 3.20 17.02
C LEU A 241 0.79 3.97 18.24
N ARG A 242 -0.04 4.20 19.27
CA ARG A 242 0.42 4.84 20.52
C ARG A 242 1.49 3.99 21.23
N LYS A 243 1.33 2.67 21.22
CA LYS A 243 2.32 1.76 21.80
C LYS A 243 3.64 1.83 21.03
N LEU A 244 3.58 1.72 19.70
CA LEU A 244 4.74 1.78 18.81
C LEU A 244 5.48 3.12 18.90
N LEU A 245 4.75 4.24 19.00
CA LEU A 245 5.36 5.56 19.21
C LEU A 245 6.11 5.68 20.54
N ARG A 246 5.61 5.05 21.61
CA ARG A 246 6.32 5.03 22.90
C ARG A 246 7.58 4.17 22.84
N GLU A 247 7.52 3.04 22.14
CA GLU A 247 8.69 2.20 21.91
C GLU A 247 9.75 2.94 21.07
N ALA A 248 9.31 3.68 20.04
CA ALA A 248 10.15 4.53 19.20
C ALA A 248 10.92 5.61 19.97
N GLN A 249 10.34 6.19 21.01
CA GLN A 249 11.03 7.18 21.84
C GLN A 249 12.28 6.63 22.55
N GLY A 250 12.35 5.31 22.78
CA GLY A 250 13.49 4.66 23.41
C GLY A 250 14.67 4.37 22.48
N LEU A 251 14.50 4.47 21.16
CA LEU A 251 15.53 4.10 20.19
C LEU A 251 16.52 5.23 19.88
N SER A 252 16.09 6.49 19.96
CA SER A 252 16.92 7.63 19.59
C SER A 252 17.79 8.11 20.75
N THR A 253 19.06 7.68 20.77
CA THR A 253 20.03 8.05 21.81
C THR A 253 21.27 8.78 21.28
N ALA A 254 21.55 8.69 19.98
CA ALA A 254 22.71 9.30 19.37
C ALA A 254 22.40 10.70 18.79
N PRO A 255 23.36 11.63 18.77
CA PRO A 255 23.21 12.90 18.08
C PRO A 255 23.09 12.66 16.57
N ALA A 256 22.19 13.39 15.92
CA ALA A 256 22.00 13.46 14.47
C ALA A 256 21.59 14.89 14.11
N ASP A 257 21.79 15.30 12.85
CA ASP A 257 21.47 16.67 12.44
C ASP A 257 19.96 16.89 12.25
N ALA A 258 19.20 15.84 11.95
CA ALA A 258 17.74 15.85 11.99
C ALA A 258 17.19 14.46 12.31
N ARG A 259 15.88 14.40 12.60
CA ARG A 259 15.16 13.17 12.93
C ARG A 259 13.93 12.98 12.07
N ALA A 260 13.77 11.79 11.49
CA ALA A 260 12.59 11.39 10.73
C ALA A 260 11.84 10.25 11.42
N LEU A 261 10.52 10.31 11.37
CA LEU A 261 9.64 9.18 11.68
C LEU A 261 8.98 8.72 10.39
N VAL A 262 9.22 7.47 10.01
CA VAL A 262 8.62 6.83 8.84
C VAL A 262 7.67 5.76 9.33
N ILE A 263 6.41 5.81 8.91
CA ILE A 263 5.39 4.84 9.32
C ILE A 263 4.90 4.11 8.08
N LEU A 264 5.15 2.81 8.00
CA LEU A 264 4.53 1.93 7.02
C LEU A 264 3.10 1.64 7.45
N ALA A 265 2.14 1.90 6.56
CA ALA A 265 0.72 1.68 6.80
C ALA A 265 0.07 0.77 5.74
N ALA A 266 -0.90 -0.04 6.17
CA ALA A 266 -1.77 -0.80 5.28
C ALA A 266 -2.93 0.08 4.83
N ALA A 267 -3.03 0.30 3.52
CA ALA A 267 -4.14 0.97 2.87
C ALA A 267 -4.30 0.42 1.46
N THR A 268 -5.54 0.25 0.99
CA THR A 268 -5.79 -0.11 -0.41
C THR A 268 -5.39 1.02 -1.36
N GLU A 269 -5.63 2.26 -0.95
CA GLU A 269 -5.21 3.48 -1.65
C GLU A 269 -4.62 4.47 -0.65
N LEU A 270 -3.65 5.28 -1.07
CA LEU A 270 -3.07 6.32 -0.21
C LEU A 270 -4.14 7.28 0.36
N ALA A 271 -5.21 7.58 -0.40
CA ALA A 271 -6.31 8.44 0.05
C ALA A 271 -7.04 7.87 1.29
N GLY A 272 -7.18 6.54 1.37
CA GLY A 272 -7.86 5.84 2.47
C GLY A 272 -7.00 5.60 3.72
N GLU A 273 -5.71 5.95 3.66
CA GLU A 273 -4.74 5.80 4.76
C GLU A 273 -5.21 6.52 6.06
N LYS A 274 -5.27 5.79 7.18
CA LYS A 274 -5.86 6.25 8.46
C LYS A 274 -4.85 6.73 9.52
N VAL A 275 -3.55 6.41 9.42
CA VAL A 275 -2.46 6.84 10.31
C VAL A 275 -2.36 8.35 10.34
N SER A 276 -2.39 9.01 9.18
CA SER A 276 -2.29 10.48 9.09
C SER A 276 -3.36 11.17 9.95
N LEU A 277 -4.62 10.72 9.84
CA LEU A 277 -5.73 11.22 10.65
C LEU A 277 -5.56 10.84 12.13
N THR A 278 -5.12 9.61 12.38
CA THR A 278 -4.91 9.10 13.75
C THR A 278 -3.86 9.92 14.50
N LEU A 279 -2.73 10.26 13.88
CA LEU A 279 -1.66 11.08 14.45
C LEU A 279 -2.15 12.48 14.85
N ARG A 280 -2.99 13.11 14.02
CA ARG A 280 -3.58 14.44 14.33
C ARG A 280 -4.46 14.40 15.58
N GLY A 281 -5.09 13.26 15.87
CA GLY A 281 -5.89 13.03 17.08
C GLY A 281 -5.09 12.51 18.29
N MET A 282 -3.77 12.35 18.19
CA MET A 282 -2.90 11.92 19.28
C MET A 282 -2.23 13.10 19.98
N ASP A 283 -1.71 12.84 21.18
CA ASP A 283 -0.87 13.79 21.91
C ASP A 283 0.43 14.03 21.12
N PRO A 284 0.71 15.28 20.69
CA PRO A 284 1.90 15.60 19.91
C PRO A 284 3.23 15.30 20.62
N THR A 285 3.24 15.24 21.96
CA THR A 285 4.46 14.89 22.73
C THR A 285 4.99 13.49 22.40
N LEU A 286 4.16 12.61 21.82
CA LEU A 286 4.57 11.28 21.37
C LEU A 286 5.53 11.34 20.18
N TYR A 287 5.49 12.41 19.38
CA TYR A 287 6.25 12.54 18.14
C TYR A 287 6.91 13.92 17.96
N SER A 288 6.95 14.75 18.99
CA SER A 288 7.54 16.10 18.94
C SER A 288 9.06 16.13 18.75
N GLY A 289 9.74 14.98 18.90
CA GLY A 289 11.18 14.85 18.70
C GLY A 289 11.60 14.59 17.26
N TYR A 290 10.67 14.61 16.31
CA TYR A 290 10.94 14.40 14.88
C TYR A 290 10.75 15.72 14.11
N ASP A 291 11.68 16.00 13.20
CA ASP A 291 11.64 17.14 12.29
C ASP A 291 10.80 16.85 11.04
N LEU A 292 10.65 15.56 10.72
CA LEU A 292 9.91 15.05 9.57
C LEU A 292 9.10 13.82 9.97
N ILE A 293 7.82 13.79 9.60
CA ILE A 293 6.99 12.57 9.74
C ILE A 293 6.40 12.24 8.38
N ALA A 294 6.68 11.03 7.90
CA ALA A 294 6.19 10.50 6.65
C ALA A 294 5.43 9.19 6.89
N VAL A 295 4.35 9.00 6.14
CA VAL A 295 3.63 7.73 6.04
C VAL A 295 3.90 7.15 4.67
N VAL A 296 4.30 5.89 4.63
CA VAL A 296 4.45 5.13 3.40
C VAL A 296 3.29 4.15 3.30
N ALA A 297 2.48 4.30 2.26
CA ALA A 297 1.33 3.44 2.00
C ALA A 297 1.08 3.43 0.50
N ASP A 298 0.58 2.32 -0.02
CA ASP A 298 0.21 2.18 -1.44
C ASP A 298 1.32 2.68 -2.40
N GLY A 299 2.57 2.30 -2.11
CA GLY A 299 3.71 2.65 -2.97
C GLY A 299 4.06 4.13 -3.03
N GLN A 300 3.53 4.93 -2.12
CA GLN A 300 3.72 6.38 -2.08
C GLN A 300 4.11 6.87 -0.69
N VAL A 301 4.75 8.04 -0.66
CA VAL A 301 5.15 8.72 0.56
C VAL A 301 4.26 9.96 0.76
N ARG A 302 3.55 10.00 1.89
CA ARG A 302 2.77 11.16 2.34
C ARG A 302 3.46 11.82 3.52
N VAL A 303 3.79 13.10 3.39
CA VAL A 303 4.30 13.90 4.51
C VAL A 303 3.15 14.31 5.42
N VAL A 304 3.25 13.97 6.70
CA VAL A 304 2.29 14.34 7.75
C VAL A 304 2.76 15.57 8.52
N LEU A 305 4.06 15.61 8.83
CA LEU A 305 4.72 16.76 9.44
C LEU A 305 5.96 17.06 8.61
N ASP A 306 6.08 18.30 8.15
CA ASP A 306 7.24 18.78 7.42
C ASP A 306 8.00 19.81 8.26
N SER A 307 9.31 19.79 8.09
CA SER A 307 10.20 20.83 8.58
C SER A 307 9.88 22.17 7.91
N ARG A 308 10.12 23.29 8.61
CA ARG A 308 10.02 24.61 7.97
C ARG A 308 11.13 24.74 6.93
N ALA A 309 10.86 25.40 5.81
CA ALA A 309 11.86 25.63 4.77
C ALA A 309 13.12 26.31 5.35
N GLY A 310 14.29 25.72 5.13
CA GLY A 310 15.56 26.24 5.66
C GLY A 310 15.85 25.81 7.11
N ALA A 311 14.98 25.00 7.73
CA ALA A 311 15.23 24.46 9.07
C ALA A 311 16.15 23.23 9.01
N LEU A 312 16.15 22.48 7.91
CA LEU A 312 17.04 21.34 7.75
C LEU A 312 18.42 21.79 7.30
N PRO A 313 19.49 21.15 7.79
CA PRO A 313 20.86 21.59 7.54
C PRO A 313 21.29 21.43 6.07
N TRP A 314 20.58 20.61 5.30
CA TRP A 314 20.79 20.41 3.86
C TRP A 314 19.91 21.29 2.97
N ASP A 315 19.00 22.10 3.53
CA ASP A 315 18.20 23.07 2.78
C ASP A 315 19.02 24.30 2.35
N ALA A 316 20.18 24.52 2.97
CA ALA A 316 21.07 25.60 2.59
C ALA A 316 21.60 25.38 1.16
N PRO A 317 21.67 26.44 0.33
CA PRO A 317 22.30 26.34 -0.98
C PRO A 317 23.75 25.88 -0.80
N LEU A 318 24.16 24.89 -1.61
CA LEU A 318 25.54 24.42 -1.62
C LEU A 318 26.45 25.64 -1.88
N PRO A 319 27.48 25.89 -1.06
CA PRO A 319 28.47 26.90 -1.40
C PRO A 319 29.12 26.48 -2.73
N GLY A 320 29.10 27.41 -3.70
CA GLY A 320 29.69 27.23 -5.02
C GLY A 320 31.21 27.10 -5.00
#